data_AF-A0A9P0LSD4-F1
#
_entry.id   AF-A0A9P0LSD4-F1
#
_cell.length_a   1.000
_cell.length_b   1.000
_cell.length_c   1.000
_cell.angle_alpha   90.00
_cell.angle_beta   90.00
_cell.angle_gamma   90.00
#
_symmetry.space_group_name_H-M   'P 1'
#
loop_
_entity.id
_entity.type
_entity.pdbx_description
1 polymer ?
#
loop_
_entity_poly.entity_id
_entity_poly.type
_entity_poly.pdbx_seq_one_letter_code
_entity_poly.pdbx_strand_id
1 'polypeptide(L)'
;MELILMRGAGIYTHTFTFPRLVLAMDCKQKKFVAHPNTQQIVEAAWCGDWHEYKIKGFTVKLLYPIARIITLPVILIMCIITPRHPLVKHWSIPLNKMISHIAAYVVFLIIIFIESNMDKTNQKRKPPNSGLEPVIIIFVIGHSWNIIRMMILSGPGRYFQNLWNWHAVMNNMMFLLTFTFWMASYFDAVHNDQIDLERKYWHHLDPVLIAEGCFAIATIMAFFRLTFFCRLNYYMGPLQISLGKMCADLAKYLIIFAIVIISFSAGCCRLYQYYDGMVKVDENQIKTQQVSSFVDFASTLKTFFWAILCMAPLESADVVIENLPGESPDTTIINTHEFTEAVGYIAFAVFEVLIVIMILNMLIATMSATFQRVIDNLDVEWTFGKTDFYLEYMLQSVTPSPLNLIPTPFGISNFLLLMNGSKISESEKKLCDEVDSKTEDLEYPALMTHLVQRYFREKDSAVATASEMDIFRQEIHELKVLLNNIIEGS
;
A
#
# COMPACT_ATOMS: atom_id res chain seq x y z
N MET A 1 15.59 31.30 3.16
CA MET A 1 16.05 30.12 2.40
C MET A 1 16.95 29.22 3.23
N GLU A 2 17.81 29.77 4.11
CA GLU A 2 18.63 29.00 5.07
C GLU A 2 17.83 28.11 6.03
N LEU A 3 16.63 28.54 6.44
CA LEU A 3 15.73 27.78 7.34
C LEU A 3 15.24 26.42 6.78
N ILE A 4 15.32 26.20 5.46
CA ILE A 4 14.97 24.91 4.83
C ILE A 4 16.20 24.00 4.71
N LEU A 5 17.41 24.59 4.60
CA LEU A 5 18.67 23.86 4.50
C LEU A 5 19.11 23.26 5.84
N MET A 6 18.74 23.90 6.95
CA MET A 6 19.03 23.44 8.32
C MET A 6 17.92 22.58 8.93
N ARG A 7 16.88 22.21 8.17
CA ARG A 7 15.81 21.38 8.73
C ARG A 7 16.32 19.95 8.90
N GLY A 8 16.86 19.67 10.08
CA GLY A 8 17.07 18.31 10.56
C GLY A 8 15.80 17.50 10.36
N ALA A 9 15.88 16.42 9.58
CA ALA A 9 14.78 15.49 9.43
C ALA A 9 14.66 14.72 10.75
N GLY A 10 13.75 15.17 11.61
CA GLY A 10 13.46 14.51 12.89
C GLY A 10 14.29 15.00 14.08
N ILE A 11 13.96 14.46 15.25
CA ILE A 11 14.54 14.80 16.57
C ILE A 11 16.02 14.33 16.66
N TYR A 12 16.46 13.48 15.73
CA TYR A 12 17.80 12.90 15.74
C TYR A 12 18.52 13.23 14.44
N THR A 13 19.63 13.94 14.58
CA THR A 13 20.66 14.15 13.55
C THR A 13 21.35 12.84 13.20
N HIS A 14 20.66 11.97 12.45
CA HIS A 14 21.36 11.18 11.45
C HIS A 14 21.43 12.05 10.20
N THR A 15 22.61 12.56 9.92
CA THR A 15 22.96 13.19 8.63
C THR A 15 22.62 12.19 7.53
N PHE A 16 21.46 12.37 6.91
CA PHE A 16 21.07 11.60 5.75
C PHE A 16 22.10 11.88 4.65
N THR A 17 22.65 10.85 4.00
CA THR A 17 23.75 11.01 3.04
C THR A 17 23.41 11.97 1.89
N PHE A 18 22.11 12.15 1.56
CA PHE A 18 21.66 13.01 0.46
C PHE A 18 20.47 13.92 0.85
N PRO A 19 20.66 14.97 1.66
CA PRO A 19 19.55 15.78 2.19
C PRO A 19 18.75 16.49 1.08
N ARG A 20 19.42 16.90 0.00
CA ARG A 20 18.77 17.58 -1.15
C ARG A 20 17.98 16.66 -2.04
N LEU A 21 18.42 15.40 -2.16
CA LEU A 21 17.64 14.39 -2.87
C LEU A 21 16.34 14.13 -2.11
N VAL A 22 16.42 14.03 -0.78
CA VAL A 22 15.24 13.95 0.10
C VAL A 22 14.31 15.15 -0.08
N LEU A 23 14.84 16.37 -0.12
CA LEU A 23 14.04 17.57 -0.39
C LEU A 23 13.38 17.52 -1.78
N ALA A 24 14.12 17.10 -2.81
CA ALA A 24 13.58 16.97 -4.16
C ALA A 24 12.46 15.93 -4.24
N MET A 25 12.55 14.84 -3.46
CA MET A 25 11.49 13.84 -3.31
C MET A 25 10.25 14.45 -2.65
N ASP A 26 10.43 15.20 -1.56
CA ASP A 26 9.34 15.84 -0.82
C ASP A 26 8.64 16.92 -1.67
N CYS A 27 9.39 17.64 -2.50
CA CYS A 27 8.88 18.59 -3.49
C CYS A 27 8.38 17.93 -4.79
N LYS A 28 8.34 16.59 -4.87
CA LYS A 28 7.89 15.80 -6.03
C LYS A 28 8.56 16.20 -7.34
N GLN A 29 9.85 16.55 -7.32
CA GLN A 29 10.64 16.94 -8.49
C GLN A 29 11.07 15.72 -9.32
N LYS A 30 10.10 15.06 -9.97
CA LYS A 30 10.30 13.74 -10.60
C LYS A 30 11.38 13.74 -11.69
N LYS A 31 11.40 14.76 -12.54
CA LYS A 31 12.38 14.88 -13.64
C LYS A 31 13.82 15.02 -13.12
N PHE A 32 14.02 15.76 -12.03
CA PHE A 32 15.33 15.90 -11.39
C PHE A 32 15.84 14.58 -10.83
N VAL A 33 14.97 13.84 -10.14
CA VAL A 33 15.30 12.53 -9.56
C VAL A 33 15.56 11.50 -10.65
N ALA A 34 14.77 11.51 -11.73
CA ALA A 34 14.92 10.59 -12.85
C ALA A 34 16.12 10.90 -13.77
N HIS A 35 16.83 12.01 -13.53
CA HIS A 35 18.00 12.36 -14.35
C HIS A 35 19.09 11.27 -14.27
N PRO A 36 19.70 10.84 -15.40
CA PRO A 36 20.66 9.74 -15.42
C PRO A 36 21.84 9.91 -14.43
N ASN A 37 22.40 11.11 -14.33
CA ASN A 37 23.51 11.40 -13.41
C ASN A 37 23.08 11.25 -11.93
N THR A 38 21.87 11.70 -11.59
CA THR A 38 21.31 11.53 -10.23
C THR A 38 21.14 10.04 -9.94
N GLN A 39 20.61 9.28 -10.90
CA GLN A 39 20.42 7.83 -10.75
C GLN A 39 21.74 7.08 -10.64
N GLN A 40 22.79 7.49 -11.35
CA GLN A 40 24.11 6.87 -11.22
C GLN A 40 24.64 6.98 -9.78
N ILE A 41 24.50 8.15 -9.14
CA ILE A 41 24.90 8.38 -7.75
C ILE A 41 24.05 7.55 -6.79
N VAL A 42 22.73 7.56 -6.99
CA VAL A 42 21.78 6.80 -6.16
C VAL A 42 22.02 5.30 -6.27
N GLU A 43 22.25 4.79 -7.48
CA GLU A 43 22.55 3.38 -7.73
C GLU A 43 23.93 2.98 -7.17
N ALA A 44 24.92 3.86 -7.24
CA ALA A 44 26.21 3.63 -6.60
C ALA A 44 26.06 3.53 -5.07
N ALA A 45 25.29 4.42 -4.45
CA ALA A 45 25.00 4.36 -3.02
C ALA A 45 24.16 3.12 -2.64
N TRP A 46 23.27 2.67 -3.53
CA TRP A 46 22.42 1.49 -3.31
C TRP A 46 23.22 0.18 -3.35
N CYS A 47 24.05 0.00 -4.38
CA CYS A 47 24.86 -1.19 -4.58
C CYS A 47 26.09 -1.23 -3.67
N GLY A 48 26.62 -0.07 -3.26
CA GLY A 48 27.88 0.02 -2.54
C GLY A 48 28.99 -0.74 -3.28
N ASP A 49 29.71 -1.58 -2.55
CA ASP A 49 30.80 -2.40 -3.10
C ASP A 49 30.33 -3.59 -3.97
N TRP A 50 29.01 -3.83 -4.11
CA TRP A 50 28.47 -5.05 -4.71
C TRP A 50 27.80 -4.85 -6.08
N HIS A 51 28.59 -4.48 -7.09
CA HIS A 51 28.10 -4.25 -8.45
C HIS A 51 27.65 -5.52 -9.20
N GLU A 52 28.20 -6.68 -8.84
CA GLU A 52 27.90 -7.97 -9.49
C GLU A 52 26.42 -8.36 -9.39
N TYR A 53 25.72 -7.96 -8.32
CA TYR A 53 24.31 -8.31 -8.12
C TYR A 53 23.42 -7.83 -9.26
N LYS A 54 23.75 -6.69 -9.89
CA LYS A 54 22.96 -6.12 -11.00
C LYS A 54 22.94 -7.06 -12.20
N ILE A 55 24.06 -7.69 -12.49
CA ILE A 55 24.29 -8.54 -13.67
C ILE A 55 23.67 -9.94 -13.52
N LYS A 56 23.41 -10.38 -12.28
CA LYS A 56 22.88 -11.72 -12.02
C LYS A 56 21.45 -11.91 -12.58
N GLY A 57 21.20 -13.11 -13.09
CA GLY A 57 19.91 -13.52 -13.62
C GLY A 57 18.80 -13.54 -12.55
N PHE A 58 17.55 -13.54 -13.02
CA PHE A 58 16.37 -13.50 -12.16
C PHE A 58 16.29 -14.68 -11.18
N THR A 59 16.61 -15.90 -11.63
CA THR A 59 16.58 -17.11 -10.79
C THR A 59 17.55 -17.02 -9.62
N VAL A 60 18.76 -16.51 -9.86
CA VAL A 60 19.77 -16.31 -8.81
C VAL A 60 19.32 -15.22 -7.84
N LYS A 61 18.71 -14.13 -8.34
CA LYS A 61 18.11 -13.07 -7.50
C LYS A 61 17.01 -13.60 -6.59
N LEU A 62 16.18 -14.54 -7.06
CA LEU A 62 15.14 -15.18 -6.26
C LEU A 62 15.71 -16.11 -5.18
N LEU A 63 16.85 -16.75 -5.43
CA LEU A 63 17.51 -17.65 -4.47
C LEU A 63 18.18 -16.88 -3.31
N TYR A 64 18.60 -15.63 -3.52
CA TYR A 64 19.30 -14.84 -2.52
C TYR A 64 18.52 -14.65 -1.20
N PRO A 65 17.24 -14.24 -1.19
CA PRO A 65 16.44 -14.18 0.03
C PRO A 65 16.37 -15.52 0.76
N ILE A 66 16.21 -16.63 0.03
CA ILE A 66 16.13 -17.98 0.63
C ILE A 66 17.44 -18.34 1.32
N ALA A 67 18.57 -18.14 0.65
CA ALA A 67 19.89 -18.34 1.26
C ALA A 67 20.12 -17.38 2.44
N ARG A 68 19.59 -16.16 2.35
CA ARG A 68 19.71 -15.14 3.40
C ARG A 68 19.03 -15.59 4.69
N ILE A 69 17.89 -16.30 4.64
CA ILE A 69 17.17 -16.82 5.81
C ILE A 69 18.12 -17.59 6.75
N ILE A 70 18.94 -18.48 6.18
CA ILE A 70 19.89 -19.30 6.96
C ILE A 70 21.01 -18.44 7.55
N THR A 71 21.43 -17.40 6.83
CA THR A 71 22.52 -16.51 7.29
C THR A 71 22.07 -15.42 8.27
N LEU A 72 20.78 -15.10 8.38
CA LEU A 72 20.25 -14.07 9.29
C LEU A 72 20.71 -14.24 10.75
N PRO A 73 20.65 -15.43 11.39
CA PRO A 73 21.16 -15.59 12.75
C PRO A 73 22.67 -15.32 12.85
N VAL A 74 23.45 -15.68 11.82
CA VAL A 74 24.90 -15.41 11.77
C VAL A 74 25.16 -13.91 11.66
N ILE A 75 24.38 -13.19 10.86
CA ILE A 75 24.48 -11.73 10.71
C ILE A 75 24.22 -11.05 12.06
N LEU A 76 23.19 -11.48 12.80
CA LEU A 76 22.89 -10.94 14.12
C LEU A 76 24.06 -11.15 15.09
N ILE A 77 24.56 -12.38 15.19
CA ILE A 77 25.66 -12.72 16.10
C ILE A 77 26.91 -11.88 15.79
N MET A 78 27.26 -11.77 14.50
CA MET A 78 28.40 -10.97 14.06
C MET A 78 28.23 -9.47 14.33
N CYS A 79 27.02 -8.92 14.17
CA CYS A 79 26.72 -7.53 14.51
C CYS A 79 26.85 -7.24 16.01
N ILE A 80 26.63 -8.25 16.87
CA ILE A 80 26.76 -8.12 18.33
C ILE A 80 28.22 -8.28 18.75
N ILE A 81 28.93 -9.30 18.25
CA ILE A 81 30.29 -9.63 18.71
C ILE A 81 31.34 -8.71 18.10
N THR A 82 31.28 -8.48 16.79
CA THR A 82 32.32 -7.76 16.03
C THR A 82 31.71 -6.72 15.08
N PRO A 83 31.21 -5.58 15.61
CA PRO A 83 30.53 -4.57 14.80
C PRO A 83 31.44 -3.88 13.77
N ARG A 84 32.76 -3.95 13.94
CA ARG A 84 33.76 -3.34 13.03
C ARG A 84 34.26 -4.28 11.92
N HIS A 85 33.75 -5.50 11.84
CA HIS A 85 34.21 -6.48 10.84
C HIS A 85 33.79 -6.07 9.42
N PRO A 86 34.63 -6.28 8.37
CA PRO A 86 34.31 -5.90 6.99
C PRO A 86 33.02 -6.53 6.45
N LEU A 87 32.67 -7.74 6.90
CA LEU A 87 31.39 -8.38 6.53
C LEU A 87 30.17 -7.61 7.06
N VAL A 88 30.25 -7.05 8.27
CA VAL A 88 29.16 -6.23 8.83
C VAL A 88 29.02 -4.93 8.02
N LYS A 89 30.14 -4.33 7.60
CA LYS A 89 30.13 -3.20 6.65
C LYS A 89 29.48 -3.59 5.32
N HIS A 90 29.77 -4.77 4.78
CA HIS A 90 29.13 -5.26 3.56
C HIS A 90 27.62 -5.50 3.73
N TRP A 91 27.17 -6.07 4.86
CA TRP A 91 25.73 -6.23 5.14
C TRP A 91 25.02 -4.92 5.46
N SER A 92 25.77 -3.88 5.84
CA SER A 92 25.24 -2.52 6.04
C SER A 92 24.92 -1.78 4.75
N ILE A 93 25.28 -2.33 3.58
CA ILE A 93 24.89 -1.80 2.27
C ILE A 93 23.34 -1.88 2.12
N PRO A 94 22.67 -0.83 1.60
CA PRO A 94 21.20 -0.78 1.50
C PRO A 94 20.56 -1.99 0.79
N LEU A 95 21.17 -2.45 -0.31
CA LEU A 95 20.74 -3.64 -1.03
C LEU A 95 20.71 -4.90 -0.14
N ASN A 96 21.75 -5.11 0.68
CA ASN A 96 21.82 -6.25 1.58
C ASN A 96 20.82 -6.14 2.74
N LYS A 97 20.56 -4.93 3.24
CA LYS A 97 19.48 -4.68 4.21
C LYS A 97 18.15 -5.12 3.61
N MET A 98 17.84 -4.66 2.39
CA MET A 98 16.60 -5.02 1.70
C MET A 98 16.42 -6.54 1.57
N ILE A 99 17.45 -7.26 1.10
CA ILE A 99 17.38 -8.73 0.98
C ILE A 99 17.13 -9.39 2.35
N SER A 100 17.74 -8.86 3.42
CA SER A 100 17.56 -9.36 4.78
C SER A 100 16.14 -9.13 5.32
N HIS A 101 15.57 -7.94 5.08
CA HIS A 101 14.18 -7.62 5.42
C HIS A 101 13.18 -8.46 4.62
N ILE A 102 13.41 -8.67 3.32
CA ILE A 102 12.60 -9.57 2.49
C ILE A 102 12.65 -11.01 3.03
N ALA A 103 13.85 -11.51 3.31
CA ALA A 103 14.04 -12.87 3.82
C ALA A 103 13.29 -13.08 5.14
N ALA A 104 13.42 -12.16 6.09
CA ALA A 104 12.70 -12.24 7.36
C ALA A 104 11.18 -12.10 7.19
N TYR A 105 10.73 -11.27 6.25
CA TYR A 105 9.32 -11.13 5.93
C TYR A 105 8.73 -12.40 5.31
N VAL A 106 9.48 -13.09 4.43
CA VAL A 106 9.06 -14.39 3.87
C VAL A 106 8.93 -15.44 4.98
N VAL A 107 9.86 -15.48 5.95
CA VAL A 107 9.73 -16.36 7.12
C VAL A 107 8.46 -16.05 7.91
N PHE A 108 8.18 -14.76 8.17
CA PHE A 108 6.94 -14.35 8.81
C PHE A 108 5.70 -14.84 8.05
N LEU A 109 5.67 -14.70 6.71
CA LEU A 109 4.57 -15.17 5.88
C LEU A 109 4.40 -16.70 5.93
N ILE A 110 5.49 -17.46 5.96
CA ILE A 110 5.44 -18.92 6.09
C ILE A 110 4.86 -19.32 7.45
N ILE A 111 5.28 -18.65 8.53
CA ILE A 111 4.78 -18.94 9.89
C ILE A 111 3.27 -18.67 9.98
N ILE A 112 2.80 -17.50 9.53
CA ILE A 112 1.36 -17.20 9.55
C ILE A 112 0.56 -18.13 8.61
N PHE A 113 1.16 -18.56 7.50
CA PHE A 113 0.52 -19.53 6.60
C PHE A 113 0.35 -20.89 7.26
N ILE A 114 1.39 -21.38 7.94
CA ILE A 114 1.32 -22.63 8.69
C ILE A 114 0.24 -22.50 9.77
N GLU A 115 0.28 -21.46 10.60
CA GLU A 115 -0.72 -21.22 11.67
C GLU A 115 -2.15 -21.17 11.12
N SER A 116 -2.36 -20.51 9.97
CA SER A 116 -3.68 -20.40 9.33
C SER A 116 -4.23 -21.75 8.83
N ASN A 117 -3.35 -22.68 8.45
CA ASN A 117 -3.72 -24.00 7.92
C ASN A 117 -3.70 -25.11 8.99
N MET A 118 -3.40 -24.80 10.25
CA MET A 118 -3.46 -25.80 11.31
C MET A 118 -4.90 -26.25 11.57
N ASP A 119 -5.07 -27.53 11.88
CA ASP A 119 -6.39 -28.14 12.08
C ASP A 119 -7.11 -27.49 13.27
N LYS A 120 -8.38 -27.11 13.04
CA LYS A 120 -9.24 -26.42 14.00
C LYS A 120 -10.33 -27.32 14.61
N THR A 121 -10.34 -28.62 14.28
CA THR A 121 -11.40 -29.57 14.67
C THR A 121 -11.68 -29.64 16.18
N ASN A 122 -10.67 -29.47 17.03
CA ASN A 122 -10.80 -29.52 18.50
C ASN A 122 -10.46 -28.18 19.18
N GLN A 123 -10.82 -27.06 18.55
CA GLN A 123 -10.60 -25.74 19.15
C GLN A 123 -11.45 -25.54 20.41
N LYS A 124 -10.77 -25.24 21.51
CA LYS A 124 -11.37 -24.83 22.78
C LYS A 124 -11.60 -23.32 22.79
N ARG A 125 -12.45 -22.83 23.69
CA ARG A 125 -12.74 -21.39 23.91
C ARG A 125 -11.59 -20.70 24.67
N LYS A 126 -10.38 -20.79 24.14
CA LYS A 126 -9.14 -20.21 24.67
C LYS A 126 -8.22 -19.85 23.49
N PRO A 127 -7.20 -19.00 23.69
CA PRO A 127 -6.21 -18.77 22.64
C PRO A 127 -5.60 -20.08 22.14
N PRO A 128 -5.21 -20.14 20.86
CA PRO A 128 -4.58 -21.33 20.29
C PRO A 128 -3.29 -21.67 21.06
N ASN A 129 -2.94 -22.95 21.06
CA ASN A 129 -1.75 -23.47 21.74
C ASN A 129 -0.91 -24.32 20.77
N SER A 130 -0.75 -23.80 19.55
CA SER A 130 0.05 -24.35 18.46
C SER A 130 1.55 -24.23 18.75
N GLY A 131 1.96 -23.30 19.62
CA GLY A 131 3.35 -22.98 19.96
C GLY A 131 4.00 -21.96 19.02
N LEU A 132 3.31 -21.59 17.92
CA LEU A 132 3.75 -20.58 16.96
C LEU A 132 3.33 -19.16 17.35
N GLU A 133 2.32 -19.02 18.21
CA GLU A 133 1.79 -17.74 18.71
C GLU A 133 2.88 -16.83 19.30
N PRO A 134 3.74 -17.29 20.23
CA PRO A 134 4.80 -16.43 20.78
C PRO A 134 5.79 -15.98 19.71
N VAL A 135 6.05 -16.80 18.70
CA VAL A 135 6.92 -16.42 17.57
C VAL A 135 6.27 -15.30 16.77
N ILE A 136 4.99 -15.44 16.41
CA ILE A 136 4.22 -14.40 15.69
C ILE A 136 4.18 -13.10 16.49
N ILE A 137 3.95 -13.17 17.80
CA ILE A 137 3.94 -12.01 18.70
C ILE A 137 5.31 -11.28 18.65
N ILE A 138 6.42 -12.00 18.74
CA ILE A 138 7.76 -11.43 18.66
C ILE A 138 8.00 -10.73 17.31
N PHE A 139 7.56 -11.33 16.19
CA PHE A 139 7.62 -10.70 14.87
C PHE A 139 6.81 -9.41 14.79
N VAL A 140 5.59 -9.40 15.33
CA VAL A 140 4.72 -8.22 15.31
C VAL A 140 5.24 -7.12 16.22
N ILE A 141 5.81 -7.45 17.38
CA ILE A 141 6.49 -6.47 18.24
C ILE A 141 7.72 -5.90 17.51
N GLY A 142 8.49 -6.73 16.81
CA GLY A 142 9.60 -6.27 15.97
C GLY A 142 9.15 -5.35 14.84
N HIS A 143 8.02 -5.64 14.19
CA HIS A 143 7.41 -4.76 13.19
C HIS A 143 6.94 -3.44 13.80
N SER A 144 6.32 -3.49 14.98
CA SER A 144 5.88 -2.31 15.74
C SER A 144 7.07 -1.40 16.06
N TRP A 145 8.16 -1.98 16.57
CA TRP A 145 9.39 -1.24 16.84
C TRP A 145 9.99 -0.62 15.57
N ASN A 146 10.00 -1.34 14.45
CA ASN A 146 10.47 -0.80 13.18
C ASN A 146 9.62 0.39 12.70
N ILE A 147 8.29 0.31 12.82
CA ILE A 147 7.38 1.42 12.48
C ILE A 147 7.67 2.64 13.36
N ILE A 148 7.77 2.45 14.68
CA ILE A 148 8.08 3.53 15.63
C ILE A 148 9.44 4.17 15.30
N ARG A 149 10.48 3.35 15.08
CA ARG A 149 11.82 3.82 14.71
C ARG A 149 11.78 4.63 13.41
N MET A 150 11.11 4.14 12.36
CA MET A 150 11.01 4.86 11.09
C MET A 150 10.22 6.16 11.22
N MET A 151 9.18 6.18 12.05
CA MET A 151 8.41 7.39 12.35
C MET A 151 9.26 8.45 13.06
N ILE A 152 10.13 8.04 13.99
CA ILE A 152 11.07 8.93 14.69
C ILE A 152 12.14 9.48 13.71
N LEU A 153 12.67 8.63 12.83
CA LEU A 153 13.72 9.01 11.88
C LEU A 153 13.22 9.90 10.75
N SER A 154 12.07 9.59 10.14
CA SER A 154 11.52 10.36 9.02
C SER A 154 10.68 11.56 9.48
N GLY A 155 10.22 11.55 10.72
CA GLY A 155 9.22 12.46 11.26
C GLY A 155 7.78 12.01 10.92
N PRO A 156 6.80 12.18 11.84
CA PRO A 156 5.45 11.64 11.67
C PRO A 156 4.72 12.23 10.47
N GLY A 157 4.81 13.54 10.25
CA GLY A 157 4.14 14.21 9.14
C GLY A 157 4.61 13.75 7.76
N ARG A 158 5.89 13.35 7.63
CA ARG A 158 6.45 12.80 6.38
C ARG A 158 6.12 11.32 6.23
N TYR A 159 6.21 10.56 7.33
CA TYR A 159 5.92 9.13 7.34
C TYR A 159 4.50 8.83 6.82
N PHE A 160 3.49 9.57 7.27
CA PHE A 160 2.09 9.35 6.89
C PHE A 160 1.67 9.89 5.52
N GLN A 161 2.56 10.54 4.76
CA GLN A 161 2.27 10.93 3.37
C GLN A 161 2.29 9.74 2.41
N ASN A 162 2.99 8.66 2.77
CA ASN A 162 3.06 7.45 1.95
C ASN A 162 1.95 6.46 2.36
N LEU A 163 1.16 6.00 1.38
CA LEU A 163 0.07 5.04 1.60
C LEU A 163 0.57 3.68 2.10
N TRP A 164 1.78 3.26 1.72
CA TRP A 164 2.36 2.00 2.19
C TRP A 164 2.67 2.02 3.68
N ASN A 165 2.97 3.19 4.23
CA ASN A 165 3.19 3.36 5.67
C ASN A 165 1.87 3.25 6.44
N TRP A 166 0.78 3.83 5.91
CA TRP A 166 -0.57 3.60 6.45
C TRP A 166 -0.97 2.14 6.42
N HIS A 167 -0.72 1.45 5.31
CA HIS A 167 -0.96 0.02 5.19
C HIS A 167 -0.17 -0.78 6.25
N ALA A 168 1.11 -0.45 6.46
CA ALA A 168 1.94 -1.11 7.48
C ALA A 168 1.40 -0.91 8.90
N VAL A 169 0.94 0.31 9.23
CA VAL A 169 0.32 0.62 10.53
C VAL A 169 -0.99 -0.14 10.72
N MET A 170 -1.87 -0.15 9.71
CA MET A 170 -3.14 -0.87 9.77
C MET A 170 -2.95 -2.38 9.91
N ASN A 171 -2.04 -2.97 9.14
CA ASN A 171 -1.71 -4.38 9.25
C ASN A 171 -1.20 -4.73 10.66
N ASN A 172 -0.28 -3.93 11.19
CA ASN A 172 0.26 -4.14 12.54
C ASN A 172 -0.81 -3.96 13.63
N MET A 173 -1.72 -3.00 13.45
CA MET A 173 -2.84 -2.77 14.37
C MET A 173 -3.81 -3.95 14.42
N MET A 174 -4.12 -4.58 13.28
CA MET A 174 -4.98 -5.77 13.23
C MET A 174 -4.35 -6.98 13.95
N PHE A 175 -3.02 -7.17 13.84
CA PHE A 175 -2.31 -8.19 14.62
C PHE A 175 -2.32 -7.88 16.13
N LEU A 176 -2.07 -6.63 16.53
CA LEU A 176 -2.14 -6.24 17.94
C LEU A 176 -3.55 -6.45 18.51
N LEU A 177 -4.59 -6.12 17.75
CA LEU A 177 -5.98 -6.33 18.13
C LEU A 177 -6.28 -7.83 18.35
N THR A 178 -5.77 -8.70 17.47
CA THR A 178 -5.86 -10.15 17.64
C THR A 178 -5.26 -10.59 18.99
N PHE A 179 -4.08 -10.10 19.34
CA PHE A 179 -3.43 -10.45 20.61
C PHE A 179 -4.20 -9.93 21.82
N THR A 180 -4.78 -8.74 21.73
CA THR A 180 -5.62 -8.22 22.82
C THR A 180 -6.85 -9.09 23.06
N PHE A 181 -7.48 -9.61 22.00
CA PHE A 181 -8.62 -10.52 22.12
C PHE A 181 -8.22 -11.94 22.56
N TRP A 182 -7.03 -12.42 22.19
CA TRP A 182 -6.46 -13.64 22.78
C TRP A 182 -6.25 -13.50 24.29
N MET A 183 -5.72 -12.37 24.74
CA MET A 183 -5.58 -12.08 26.17
C MET A 183 -6.95 -12.00 26.86
N ALA A 184 -7.93 -11.34 26.24
CA ALA A 184 -9.30 -11.29 26.76
C ALA A 184 -9.93 -12.68 26.87
N SER A 185 -9.76 -13.54 25.86
CA SER A 185 -10.22 -14.94 25.88
C SER A 185 -9.51 -15.75 26.96
N TYR A 186 -8.21 -15.52 27.20
CA TYR A 186 -7.49 -16.18 28.29
C TYR A 186 -8.07 -15.80 29.66
N PHE A 187 -8.35 -14.51 29.90
CA PHE A 187 -8.96 -14.07 31.16
C PHE A 187 -10.39 -14.59 31.33
N ASP A 188 -11.18 -14.64 30.26
CA ASP A 188 -12.54 -15.17 30.26
C ASP A 188 -12.55 -16.68 30.57
N ALA A 189 -11.64 -17.43 29.97
CA ALA A 189 -11.45 -18.86 30.23
C ALA A 189 -11.11 -19.14 31.71
N VAL A 190 -10.29 -18.30 32.34
CA VAL A 190 -9.91 -18.43 33.75
C VAL A 190 -11.06 -18.09 34.70
N HIS A 191 -11.92 -17.13 34.34
CA HIS A 191 -13.03 -16.69 35.22
C HIS A 191 -14.30 -17.55 35.10
N ASN A 192 -14.67 -17.94 33.88
CA ASN A 192 -16.01 -18.49 33.59
C ASN A 192 -16.03 -20.01 33.37
N ASP A 193 -14.88 -20.69 33.34
CA ASP A 193 -14.70 -22.16 33.24
C ASP A 193 -15.51 -22.86 32.12
N GLN A 194 -15.85 -22.13 31.04
CA GLN A 194 -16.60 -22.61 29.88
C GLN A 194 -15.69 -22.95 28.68
N ILE A 195 -14.55 -23.58 28.97
CA ILE A 195 -13.47 -23.77 27.98
C ILE A 195 -13.82 -24.82 26.91
N ASP A 196 -14.56 -25.86 27.32
CA ASP A 196 -14.89 -27.02 26.47
C ASP A 196 -16.23 -26.88 25.74
N LEU A 197 -16.82 -25.68 25.73
CA LEU A 197 -18.05 -25.42 24.99
C LEU A 197 -17.79 -25.50 23.48
N GLU A 198 -18.59 -26.29 22.77
CA GLU A 198 -18.48 -26.40 21.30
C GLU A 198 -18.75 -25.05 20.61
N ARG A 199 -18.03 -24.78 19.51
CA ARG A 199 -18.08 -23.52 18.75
C ARG A 199 -19.49 -23.07 18.35
N LYS A 200 -20.40 -24.00 18.09
CA LYS A 200 -21.79 -23.71 17.69
C LYS A 200 -22.61 -23.01 18.79
N TYR A 201 -22.19 -23.12 20.05
CA TYR A 201 -22.85 -22.49 21.20
C TYR A 201 -22.16 -21.20 21.65
N TRP A 202 -21.10 -20.77 20.96
CA TRP A 202 -20.42 -19.54 21.32
C TRP A 202 -21.30 -18.33 21.02
N HIS A 203 -21.16 -17.30 21.83
CA HIS A 203 -21.80 -16.02 21.56
C HIS A 203 -21.23 -15.42 20.25
N HIS A 204 -22.06 -14.75 19.47
CA HIS A 204 -21.66 -14.18 18.17
C HIS A 204 -20.53 -13.14 18.27
N LEU A 205 -20.39 -12.48 19.43
CA LEU A 205 -19.28 -11.56 19.77
C LEU A 205 -18.25 -12.18 20.71
N ASP A 206 -18.06 -13.50 20.66
CA ASP A 206 -17.02 -14.13 21.46
C ASP A 206 -15.61 -13.59 21.10
N PRO A 207 -14.75 -13.26 22.07
CA PRO A 207 -13.41 -12.72 21.81
C PRO A 207 -12.57 -13.59 20.87
N VAL A 208 -12.72 -14.91 20.89
CA VAL A 208 -11.98 -15.81 19.99
C VAL A 208 -12.41 -15.61 18.54
N LEU A 209 -13.72 -15.47 18.28
CA LEU A 209 -14.24 -15.25 16.93
C LEU A 209 -13.75 -13.91 16.35
N ILE A 210 -13.75 -12.86 17.18
CA ILE A 210 -13.25 -11.54 16.77
C ILE A 210 -11.74 -11.62 16.52
N ALA A 211 -10.98 -12.31 17.38
CA ALA A 211 -9.55 -12.51 17.20
C ALA A 211 -9.25 -13.24 15.88
N GLU A 212 -9.96 -14.33 15.58
CA GLU A 212 -9.79 -15.08 14.32
C GLU A 212 -10.14 -14.22 13.09
N GLY A 213 -11.19 -13.40 13.17
CA GLY A 213 -11.55 -12.46 12.11
C GLY A 213 -10.48 -11.39 11.87
N CYS A 214 -9.98 -10.76 12.94
CA CYS A 214 -8.88 -9.80 12.85
C CYS A 214 -7.60 -10.44 12.31
N PHE A 215 -7.28 -11.66 12.75
CA PHE A 215 -6.11 -12.40 12.28
C PHE A 215 -6.20 -12.76 10.80
N ALA A 216 -7.39 -13.12 10.31
CA ALA A 216 -7.63 -13.40 8.90
C ALA A 216 -7.39 -12.15 8.04
N ILE A 217 -7.96 -11.01 8.45
CA ILE A 217 -7.75 -9.73 7.75
C ILE A 217 -6.27 -9.32 7.78
N ALA A 218 -5.61 -9.44 8.94
CA ALA A 218 -4.18 -9.17 9.08
C ALA A 218 -3.33 -10.07 8.18
N THR A 219 -3.69 -11.35 8.06
CA THR A 219 -3.00 -12.30 7.17
C THR A 219 -3.14 -11.89 5.70
N ILE A 220 -4.35 -11.52 5.25
CA ILE A 220 -4.58 -11.01 3.89
C ILE A 220 -3.73 -9.77 3.61
N MET A 221 -3.73 -8.80 4.52
CA MET A 221 -2.91 -7.59 4.41
C MET A 221 -1.41 -7.90 4.40
N ALA A 222 -0.96 -8.86 5.21
CA ALA A 222 0.42 -9.31 5.23
C ALA A 222 0.84 -9.90 3.87
N PHE A 223 0.04 -10.76 3.27
CA PHE A 223 0.34 -11.28 1.92
C PHE A 223 0.28 -10.18 0.85
N PHE A 224 -0.69 -9.27 0.94
CA PHE A 224 -0.81 -8.14 0.01
C PHE A 224 0.45 -7.26 -0.01
N ARG A 225 1.16 -7.14 1.13
CA ARG A 225 2.44 -6.41 1.19
C ARG A 225 3.51 -6.96 0.26
N LEU A 226 3.44 -8.22 -0.21
CA LEU A 226 4.39 -8.73 -1.21
C LEU A 226 4.40 -7.90 -2.51
N THR A 227 3.25 -7.32 -2.86
CA THR A 227 3.15 -6.41 -4.02
C THR A 227 4.12 -5.23 -3.89
N PHE A 228 4.41 -4.74 -2.68
CA PHE A 228 5.39 -3.67 -2.46
C PHE A 228 6.78 -3.99 -3.05
N PHE A 229 7.21 -5.26 -2.99
CA PHE A 229 8.50 -5.68 -3.54
C PHE A 229 8.49 -5.81 -5.07
N CYS A 230 7.33 -6.04 -5.68
CA CYS A 230 7.18 -6.04 -7.14
C CYS A 230 7.56 -4.68 -7.76
N ARG A 231 7.53 -3.58 -6.98
CA ARG A 231 7.88 -2.22 -7.40
C ARG A 231 9.30 -2.11 -7.98
N LEU A 232 10.21 -2.96 -7.48
CA LEU A 232 11.61 -2.95 -7.88
C LEU A 232 11.88 -3.64 -9.21
N ASN A 233 10.97 -4.51 -9.65
CA ASN A 233 11.14 -5.20 -10.92
C ASN A 233 10.89 -4.20 -12.07
N TYR A 234 11.77 -4.24 -13.08
CA TYR A 234 11.65 -3.38 -14.26
C TYR A 234 10.31 -3.54 -14.99
N TYR A 235 9.75 -4.75 -15.05
CA TYR A 235 8.49 -5.02 -15.74
C TYR A 235 7.27 -4.81 -14.84
N MET A 236 7.32 -5.27 -13.58
CA MET A 236 6.15 -5.19 -12.68
C MET A 236 6.02 -3.83 -11.98
N GLY A 237 7.12 -3.09 -11.78
CA GLY A 237 7.13 -1.81 -11.09
C GLY A 237 6.27 -0.73 -11.78
N PRO A 238 6.47 -0.49 -13.09
CA PRO A 238 5.56 0.26 -13.95
C PRO A 238 4.06 -0.03 -13.72
N LEU A 239 3.70 -1.31 -13.82
CA LEU A 239 2.31 -1.77 -13.69
C LEU A 239 1.76 -1.45 -12.30
N GLN A 240 2.54 -1.70 -11.25
CA GLN A 240 2.11 -1.39 -9.89
C GLN A 240 1.92 0.11 -9.65
N ILE A 241 2.81 0.96 -10.19
CA ILE A 241 2.69 2.42 -10.07
C ILE A 241 1.46 2.93 -10.80
N SER A 242 1.17 2.39 -11.98
CA SER A 242 -0.08 2.70 -12.69
C SER A 242 -1.31 2.26 -11.88
N LEU A 243 -1.28 1.09 -11.24
CA LEU A 243 -2.37 0.59 -10.39
C LEU A 243 -2.65 1.57 -9.25
N GLY A 244 -1.63 2.02 -8.53
CA GLY A 244 -1.80 2.98 -7.44
C GLY A 244 -2.43 4.31 -7.89
N LYS A 245 -2.06 4.80 -9.09
CA LYS A 245 -2.66 6.03 -9.65
C LYS A 245 -4.09 5.83 -10.13
N MET A 246 -4.38 4.70 -10.77
CA MET A 246 -5.74 4.35 -11.18
C MET A 246 -6.68 4.13 -9.98
N CYS A 247 -6.18 3.63 -8.85
CA CYS A 247 -6.96 3.55 -7.61
C CYS A 247 -7.46 4.91 -7.12
N ALA A 248 -6.72 6.00 -7.37
CA ALA A 248 -7.17 7.34 -7.03
C ALA A 248 -8.34 7.81 -7.91
N ASP A 249 -8.42 7.33 -9.16
CA ASP A 249 -9.58 7.58 -10.01
C ASP A 249 -10.77 6.71 -9.57
N LEU A 250 -10.55 5.43 -9.27
CA LEU A 250 -11.56 4.54 -8.69
C LEU A 250 -12.18 5.13 -7.42
N ALA A 251 -11.37 5.73 -6.53
CA ALA A 251 -11.86 6.36 -5.31
C ALA A 251 -12.88 7.48 -5.56
N LYS A 252 -12.73 8.26 -6.65
CA LYS A 252 -13.70 9.30 -7.03
C LYS A 252 -15.03 8.68 -7.46
N TYR A 253 -14.98 7.59 -8.23
CA TYR A 253 -16.16 6.87 -8.69
C TYR A 253 -16.86 6.12 -7.56
N LEU A 254 -16.14 5.62 -6.54
CA LEU A 254 -16.73 5.00 -5.35
C LEU A 254 -17.69 5.95 -4.61
N ILE A 255 -17.44 7.27 -4.63
CA ILE A 255 -18.36 8.25 -4.05
C ILE A 255 -19.67 8.29 -4.85
N ILE A 256 -19.58 8.28 -6.17
CA ILE A 256 -20.76 8.26 -7.05
C ILE A 256 -21.54 6.94 -6.86
N PHE A 257 -20.84 5.81 -6.82
CA PHE A 257 -21.44 4.51 -6.54
C PHE A 257 -22.17 4.50 -5.20
N ALA A 258 -21.56 5.03 -4.13
CA ALA A 258 -22.19 5.11 -2.82
C ALA A 258 -23.49 5.94 -2.84
N ILE A 259 -23.50 7.08 -3.54
CA ILE A 259 -24.71 7.92 -3.66
C ILE A 259 -25.84 7.16 -4.36
N VAL A 260 -25.53 6.48 -5.49
CA VAL A 260 -26.52 5.71 -6.24
C VAL A 260 -27.04 4.54 -5.39
N ILE A 261 -26.15 3.74 -4.81
CA ILE A 261 -26.52 2.60 -3.96
C ILE A 261 -27.44 3.05 -2.82
N ILE A 262 -27.08 4.11 -2.08
CA ILE A 262 -27.89 4.58 -0.95
C ILE A 262 -29.27 5.06 -1.41
N SER A 263 -29.35 5.77 -2.54
CA SER A 263 -30.60 6.27 -3.10
C SER A 263 -31.56 5.13 -3.48
N PHE A 264 -31.08 4.17 -4.28
CA PHE A 264 -31.87 2.99 -4.66
C PHE A 264 -32.18 2.11 -3.45
N SER A 265 -31.26 2.02 -2.50
CA SER A 265 -31.47 1.22 -1.29
C SER A 265 -32.59 1.78 -0.42
N ALA A 266 -32.65 3.10 -0.23
CA ALA A 266 -33.74 3.73 0.50
C ALA A 266 -35.09 3.54 -0.19
N GLY A 267 -35.13 3.63 -1.53
CA GLY A 267 -36.34 3.44 -2.33
C GLY A 267 -36.87 2.00 -2.30
N CYS A 268 -36.02 1.03 -2.62
CA CYS A 268 -36.40 -0.38 -2.64
C CYS A 268 -36.68 -0.91 -1.24
N CYS A 269 -35.91 -0.50 -0.22
CA CYS A 269 -36.21 -0.86 1.17
C CYS A 269 -37.62 -0.46 1.55
N ARG A 270 -38.02 0.77 1.24
CA ARG A 270 -39.38 1.23 1.57
C ARG A 270 -40.47 0.46 0.83
N LEU A 271 -40.22 0.03 -0.41
CA LEU A 271 -41.18 -0.71 -1.23
C LEU A 271 -41.36 -2.16 -0.74
N TYR A 272 -40.27 -2.81 -0.34
CA TYR A 272 -40.26 -4.24 0.01
C TYR A 272 -40.41 -4.53 1.51
N GLN A 273 -40.23 -3.54 2.39
CA GLN A 273 -40.30 -3.71 3.86
C GLN A 273 -41.59 -4.40 4.35
N TYR A 274 -42.72 -4.21 3.66
CA TYR A 274 -43.98 -4.82 4.05
C TYR A 274 -44.02 -6.34 3.87
N TYR A 275 -43.26 -6.87 2.90
CA TYR A 275 -43.27 -8.30 2.55
C TYR A 275 -42.33 -9.14 3.43
N ASP A 276 -41.77 -8.55 4.50
CA ASP A 276 -40.87 -9.26 5.41
C ASP A 276 -41.54 -10.50 6.02
N GLY A 277 -40.83 -11.63 5.95
CA GLY A 277 -41.29 -12.89 6.53
C GLY A 277 -42.48 -13.56 5.83
N MET A 278 -42.98 -13.04 4.70
CA MET A 278 -44.08 -13.68 3.98
C MET A 278 -43.66 -15.01 3.35
N VAL A 279 -44.54 -16.01 3.45
CA VAL A 279 -44.31 -17.37 2.91
C VAL A 279 -45.52 -17.79 2.09
N LYS A 280 -45.27 -18.14 0.82
CA LYS A 280 -46.26 -18.74 -0.08
C LYS A 280 -46.13 -20.24 -0.05
N VAL A 281 -47.25 -20.95 -0.02
CA VAL A 281 -47.30 -22.42 -0.11
C VAL A 281 -48.00 -22.82 -1.39
N ASP A 282 -47.28 -23.45 -2.32
CA ASP A 282 -47.86 -23.91 -3.57
C ASP A 282 -48.71 -25.18 -3.37
N GLU A 283 -49.53 -25.54 -4.37
CA GLU A 283 -50.37 -26.75 -4.38
C GLU A 283 -49.57 -28.04 -4.11
N ASN A 284 -48.28 -28.05 -4.45
CA ASN A 284 -47.34 -29.14 -4.22
C ASN A 284 -46.71 -29.15 -2.80
N GLN A 285 -47.20 -28.32 -1.86
CA GLN A 285 -46.65 -28.14 -0.50
C GLN A 285 -45.21 -27.59 -0.45
N ILE A 286 -44.75 -26.98 -1.55
CA ILE A 286 -43.45 -26.29 -1.61
C ILE A 286 -43.63 -24.90 -1.00
N LYS A 287 -42.78 -24.56 -0.02
CA LYS A 287 -42.79 -23.26 0.65
C LYS A 287 -41.76 -22.34 -0.02
N THR A 288 -42.23 -21.25 -0.60
CA THR A 288 -41.37 -20.16 -1.10
C THR A 288 -41.48 -19.00 -0.12
N GLN A 289 -40.33 -18.54 0.38
CA GLN A 289 -40.27 -17.42 1.33
C GLN A 289 -39.77 -16.17 0.61
N GLN A 290 -40.27 -14.99 1.00
CA GLN A 290 -39.73 -13.73 0.54
C GLN A 290 -38.22 -13.67 0.78
N VAL A 291 -37.46 -13.40 -0.28
CA VAL A 291 -36.01 -13.25 -0.18
C VAL A 291 -35.71 -12.03 0.69
N SER A 292 -34.71 -12.13 1.57
CA SER A 292 -34.27 -11.00 2.42
C SER A 292 -33.74 -9.80 1.62
N SER A 293 -33.59 -9.94 0.31
CA SER A 293 -33.25 -8.87 -0.63
C SER A 293 -34.28 -7.76 -0.54
N PHE A 294 -33.83 -6.50 -0.49
CA PHE A 294 -34.67 -5.31 -0.43
C PHE A 294 -35.55 -5.13 0.82
N VAL A 295 -35.67 -6.09 1.74
CA VAL A 295 -36.57 -5.96 2.90
C VAL A 295 -35.98 -5.05 4.00
N ASP A 296 -34.74 -5.32 4.40
CA ASP A 296 -33.98 -4.50 5.35
C ASP A 296 -32.96 -3.63 4.63
N PHE A 297 -32.65 -2.46 5.18
CA PHE A 297 -31.70 -1.51 4.58
C PHE A 297 -30.30 -2.13 4.43
N ALA A 298 -29.83 -2.90 5.42
CA ALA A 298 -28.51 -3.55 5.34
C ALA A 298 -28.48 -4.64 4.26
N SER A 299 -29.52 -5.48 4.20
CA SER A 299 -29.66 -6.52 3.16
C SER A 299 -29.82 -5.92 1.76
N THR A 300 -30.51 -4.78 1.66
CA THR A 300 -30.67 -4.01 0.43
C THR A 300 -29.35 -3.46 -0.06
N LEU A 301 -28.59 -2.80 0.82
CA LEU A 301 -27.24 -2.31 0.53
C LEU A 301 -26.33 -3.44 0.05
N LYS A 302 -26.39 -4.60 0.71
CA LYS A 302 -25.65 -5.80 0.32
C LYS A 302 -26.02 -6.26 -1.09
N THR A 303 -27.32 -6.33 -1.39
CA THR A 303 -27.83 -6.77 -2.70
C THR A 303 -27.36 -5.83 -3.81
N PHE A 304 -27.53 -4.51 -3.63
CA PHE A 304 -27.07 -3.52 -4.61
C PHE A 304 -25.54 -3.45 -4.73
N PHE A 305 -24.80 -3.71 -3.65
CA PHE A 305 -23.35 -3.82 -3.72
C PHE A 305 -22.91 -4.97 -4.64
N TRP A 306 -23.50 -6.15 -4.48
CA TRP A 306 -23.20 -7.31 -5.34
C TRP A 306 -23.76 -7.15 -6.77
N ALA A 307 -24.82 -6.37 -6.94
CA ALA A 307 -25.37 -6.00 -8.24
C ALA A 307 -24.37 -5.20 -9.10
N ILE A 308 -23.52 -4.34 -8.51
CA ILE A 308 -22.43 -3.66 -9.26
C ILE A 308 -21.50 -4.65 -9.96
N LEU A 309 -21.30 -5.82 -9.36
CA LEU A 309 -20.46 -6.89 -9.90
C LEU A 309 -21.24 -7.88 -10.78
N CYS A 310 -22.50 -7.58 -11.10
CA CYS A 310 -23.43 -8.46 -11.80
C CYS A 310 -23.63 -9.83 -11.12
N MET A 311 -23.53 -9.88 -9.79
CA MET A 311 -23.67 -11.12 -9.00
C MET A 311 -24.99 -11.21 -8.22
N ALA A 312 -25.87 -10.20 -8.33
CA ALA A 312 -27.17 -10.23 -7.69
C ALA A 312 -28.15 -11.09 -8.50
N PRO A 313 -28.86 -12.06 -7.87
CA PRO A 313 -29.85 -12.87 -8.57
C PRO A 313 -31.07 -12.02 -8.93
N LEU A 314 -31.65 -12.25 -10.11
CA LEU A 314 -32.85 -11.55 -10.60
C LEU A 314 -34.06 -11.77 -9.68
N GLU A 315 -34.15 -12.96 -9.08
CA GLU A 315 -35.15 -13.36 -8.08
C GLU A 315 -35.16 -12.45 -6.84
N SER A 316 -34.14 -11.60 -6.66
CA SER A 316 -34.11 -10.60 -5.58
C SER A 316 -35.28 -9.61 -5.65
N ALA A 317 -35.82 -9.36 -6.85
CA ALA A 317 -36.95 -8.45 -7.06
C ALA A 317 -38.32 -9.13 -6.96
N ASP A 318 -38.38 -10.46 -6.79
CA ASP A 318 -39.64 -11.18 -6.68
C ASP A 318 -40.40 -10.78 -5.41
N VAL A 319 -41.73 -10.71 -5.53
CA VAL A 319 -42.63 -10.38 -4.42
C VAL A 319 -43.46 -11.61 -4.09
N VAL A 320 -43.18 -12.20 -2.94
CA VAL A 320 -43.87 -13.35 -2.38
C VAL A 320 -44.86 -12.86 -1.32
N ILE A 321 -46.09 -13.35 -1.42
CA ILE A 321 -47.18 -12.96 -0.52
C ILE A 321 -47.71 -14.23 0.15
N GLU A 322 -48.07 -14.10 1.42
CA GLU A 322 -48.72 -15.18 2.14
C GLU A 322 -50.07 -15.55 1.51
N ASN A 323 -50.36 -16.85 1.52
CA ASN A 323 -51.61 -17.39 1.04
C ASN A 323 -52.80 -16.85 1.87
N LEU A 324 -53.85 -16.37 1.20
CA LEU A 324 -55.08 -15.93 1.86
C LEU A 324 -55.92 -17.16 2.27
N PRO A 325 -56.64 -17.11 3.41
CA PRO A 325 -57.59 -18.15 3.78
C PRO A 325 -58.74 -18.22 2.76
N GLY A 326 -59.02 -19.41 2.22
CA GLY A 326 -60.13 -19.66 1.31
C GLY A 326 -61.46 -19.93 2.01
N GLU A 327 -62.48 -20.33 1.25
CA GLU A 327 -63.83 -20.63 1.76
C GLU A 327 -63.88 -21.84 2.70
N SER A 328 -62.86 -22.71 2.68
CA SER A 328 -62.73 -23.89 3.55
C SER A 328 -61.36 -23.90 4.23
N PRO A 329 -61.21 -24.51 5.43
CA PRO A 329 -59.96 -24.46 6.20
C PRO A 329 -58.74 -25.10 5.49
N ASP A 330 -58.98 -25.89 4.44
CA ASP A 330 -57.94 -26.58 3.66
C ASP A 330 -57.68 -25.91 2.28
N THR A 331 -58.44 -24.88 1.91
CA THR A 331 -58.25 -24.15 0.64
C THR A 331 -57.59 -22.81 0.88
N THR A 332 -56.55 -22.52 0.09
CA THR A 332 -55.83 -21.23 0.14
C THR A 332 -55.90 -20.51 -1.19
N ILE A 333 -56.10 -19.20 -1.18
CA ILE A 333 -56.10 -18.36 -2.38
C ILE A 333 -54.72 -17.71 -2.52
N ILE A 334 -54.08 -17.91 -3.67
CA ILE A 334 -52.79 -17.28 -4.00
C ILE A 334 -53.07 -15.87 -4.52
N ASN A 335 -52.57 -14.85 -3.82
CA ASN A 335 -52.60 -13.47 -4.28
C ASN A 335 -51.23 -13.07 -4.83
N THR A 336 -51.19 -12.21 -5.86
CA THR A 336 -49.97 -11.71 -6.48
C THR A 336 -50.03 -10.18 -6.58
N HIS A 337 -48.94 -9.50 -6.21
CA HIS A 337 -48.84 -8.04 -6.35
C HIS A 337 -47.94 -7.69 -7.54
N GLU A 338 -48.44 -7.96 -8.74
CA GLU A 338 -47.72 -7.76 -10.00
C GLU A 338 -47.25 -6.30 -10.17
N PHE A 339 -48.02 -5.32 -9.69
CA PHE A 339 -47.61 -3.91 -9.77
C PHE A 339 -46.36 -3.61 -8.95
N THR A 340 -46.31 -4.08 -7.70
CA THR A 340 -45.14 -3.87 -6.82
C THR A 340 -43.92 -4.59 -7.35
N GLU A 341 -44.11 -5.82 -7.81
CA GLU A 341 -43.07 -6.63 -8.46
C GLU A 341 -42.54 -5.93 -9.72
N ALA A 342 -43.42 -5.44 -10.61
CA ALA A 342 -43.03 -4.69 -11.80
C ALA A 342 -42.23 -3.42 -11.47
N VAL A 343 -42.65 -2.65 -10.47
CA VAL A 343 -41.91 -1.45 -10.01
C VAL A 343 -40.52 -1.83 -9.50
N GLY A 344 -40.41 -2.93 -8.77
CA GLY A 344 -39.14 -3.46 -8.28
C GLY A 344 -38.20 -3.90 -9.41
N TYR A 345 -38.71 -4.67 -10.38
CA TYR A 345 -37.96 -5.06 -11.58
C TYR A 345 -37.50 -3.86 -12.40
N ILE A 346 -38.35 -2.84 -12.58
CA ILE A 346 -37.99 -1.61 -13.28
C ILE A 346 -36.90 -0.85 -12.50
N ALA A 347 -37.05 -0.71 -11.18
CA ALA A 347 -36.06 -0.02 -10.35
C ALA A 347 -34.69 -0.73 -10.40
N PHE A 348 -34.69 -2.06 -10.31
CA PHE A 348 -33.48 -2.88 -10.41
C PHE A 348 -32.84 -2.79 -11.82
N ALA A 349 -33.65 -2.85 -12.89
CA ALA A 349 -33.15 -2.70 -14.25
C ALA A 349 -32.55 -1.30 -14.50
N VAL A 350 -33.20 -0.24 -14.01
CA VAL A 350 -32.67 1.13 -14.11
C VAL A 350 -31.36 1.27 -13.34
N PHE A 351 -31.25 0.66 -12.15
CA PHE A 351 -30.00 0.62 -11.40
C PHE A 351 -28.88 -0.05 -12.21
N GLU A 352 -29.13 -1.22 -12.80
CA GLU A 352 -28.15 -1.94 -13.62
C GLU A 352 -27.70 -1.15 -14.85
N VAL A 353 -28.63 -0.49 -15.56
CA VAL A 353 -28.29 0.38 -16.70
C VAL A 353 -27.39 1.54 -16.25
N LEU A 354 -27.73 2.21 -15.14
CA LEU A 354 -26.92 3.31 -14.63
C LEU A 354 -25.53 2.86 -14.18
N ILE A 355 -25.44 1.76 -13.42
CA ILE A 355 -24.19 1.31 -12.85
C ILE A 355 -23.31 0.62 -13.89
N VAL A 356 -23.80 -0.41 -14.56
CA VAL A 356 -23.00 -1.26 -15.45
C VAL A 356 -22.80 -0.61 -16.80
N ILE A 357 -23.84 -0.04 -17.40
CA ILE A 357 -23.74 0.50 -18.77
C ILE A 357 -23.15 1.91 -18.77
N MET A 358 -23.53 2.77 -17.82
CA MET A 358 -23.03 4.14 -17.80
C MET A 358 -21.76 4.30 -16.95
N ILE A 359 -21.86 4.07 -15.64
CA ILE A 359 -20.80 4.46 -14.70
C ILE A 359 -19.58 3.54 -14.82
N LEU A 360 -19.77 2.22 -14.94
CA LEU A 360 -18.68 1.25 -15.06
C LEU A 360 -17.90 1.45 -16.37
N ASN A 361 -18.59 1.68 -17.48
CA ASN A 361 -17.95 2.00 -18.76
C ASN A 361 -17.17 3.34 -18.72
N MET A 362 -17.70 4.37 -18.05
CA MET A 362 -16.98 5.62 -17.82
C MET A 362 -15.75 5.44 -16.92
N LEU A 363 -15.86 4.60 -15.89
CA LEU A 363 -14.74 4.25 -15.02
C LEU A 363 -13.63 3.55 -15.81
N ILE A 364 -13.96 2.54 -16.63
CA ILE A 364 -12.99 1.85 -17.48
C ILE A 364 -12.29 2.85 -18.43
N ALA A 365 -13.04 3.74 -19.07
CA ALA A 365 -12.48 4.75 -19.96
C ALA A 365 -11.51 5.69 -19.22
N THR A 366 -11.89 6.16 -18.03
CA THR A 366 -11.04 7.03 -17.21
C THR A 366 -9.77 6.31 -16.73
N MET A 367 -9.89 5.07 -16.25
CA MET A 367 -8.74 4.27 -15.82
C MET A 367 -7.80 3.99 -16.99
N SER A 368 -8.31 3.70 -18.18
CA SER A 368 -7.50 3.51 -19.39
C SER A 368 -6.74 4.78 -19.78
N ALA A 369 -7.40 5.95 -19.77
CA ALA A 369 -6.74 7.22 -20.04
C ALA A 369 -5.63 7.56 -19.02
N THR A 370 -5.87 7.28 -17.73
CA THR A 370 -4.85 7.46 -16.70
C THR A 370 -3.71 6.45 -16.86
N PHE A 371 -4.00 5.21 -17.20
CA PHE A 371 -2.99 4.18 -17.47
C PHE A 371 -2.03 4.63 -18.59
N GLN A 372 -2.58 5.10 -19.71
CA GLN A 372 -1.76 5.62 -20.83
C GLN A 372 -0.87 6.79 -20.41
N ARG A 373 -1.44 7.79 -19.69
CA ARG A 373 -0.65 8.93 -19.18
C ARG A 373 0.52 8.51 -18.29
N VAL A 374 0.37 7.43 -17.54
CA VAL A 374 1.43 6.87 -16.68
C VAL A 374 2.49 6.16 -17.51
N ILE A 375 2.08 5.42 -18.54
CA ILE A 375 3.01 4.77 -19.49
C ILE A 375 3.82 5.81 -20.28
N ASP A 376 3.21 6.91 -20.70
CA ASP A 376 3.92 7.96 -21.46
C ASP A 376 5.09 8.58 -20.66
N ASN A 377 5.02 8.54 -19.33
CA ASN A 377 6.05 9.05 -18.42
C ASN A 377 6.67 7.94 -17.56
N LEU A 378 6.66 6.70 -18.06
CA LEU A 378 6.96 5.50 -17.27
C LEU A 378 8.32 5.59 -16.60
N ASP A 379 9.36 5.91 -17.36
CA ASP A 379 10.72 5.91 -16.87
C ASP A 379 10.89 6.90 -15.72
N VAL A 380 10.28 8.08 -15.82
CA VAL A 380 10.34 9.12 -14.80
C VAL A 380 9.59 8.69 -13.54
N GLU A 381 8.38 8.17 -13.70
CA GLU A 381 7.51 7.76 -12.59
C GLU A 381 8.03 6.52 -11.86
N TRP A 382 8.48 5.52 -12.61
CA TRP A 382 9.09 4.32 -12.07
C TRP A 382 10.40 4.64 -11.38
N THR A 383 11.27 5.44 -11.99
CA THR A 383 12.55 5.83 -11.39
C THR A 383 12.36 6.65 -10.11
N PHE A 384 11.40 7.57 -10.10
CA PHE A 384 11.04 8.30 -8.88
C PHE A 384 10.59 7.33 -7.78
N GLY A 385 9.72 6.37 -8.11
CA GLY A 385 9.26 5.38 -7.15
C GLY A 385 10.33 4.40 -6.68
N LYS A 386 11.24 4.00 -7.56
CA LYS A 386 12.42 3.18 -7.24
C LYS A 386 13.32 3.92 -6.26
N THR A 387 13.55 5.22 -6.49
CA THR A 387 14.39 6.06 -5.62
C THR A 387 13.78 6.21 -4.23
N ASP A 388 12.47 6.46 -4.14
CA ASP A 388 11.73 6.48 -2.88
C ASP A 388 11.96 5.21 -2.05
N PHE A 389 11.83 4.04 -2.69
CA PHE A 389 12.12 2.75 -2.06
C PHE A 389 13.58 2.66 -1.58
N TYR A 390 14.56 3.10 -2.39
CA TYR A 390 15.96 3.06 -2.00
C TYR A 390 16.25 3.91 -0.77
N LEU A 391 15.69 5.12 -0.70
CA LEU A 391 15.87 6.02 0.44
C LEU A 391 15.28 5.42 1.73
N GLU A 392 14.15 4.72 1.64
CA GLU A 392 13.54 4.02 2.79
C GLU A 392 14.47 2.94 3.36
N TYR A 393 15.08 2.12 2.51
CA TYR A 393 15.99 1.05 2.93
C TYR A 393 17.39 1.54 3.33
N MET A 394 17.82 2.72 2.86
CA MET A 394 19.03 3.38 3.36
C MET A 394 18.91 3.70 4.86
N LEU A 395 17.73 4.16 5.30
CA LEU A 395 17.41 4.48 6.70
C LEU A 395 17.21 3.25 7.60
N GLN A 396 16.91 2.10 7.00
CA GLN A 396 16.58 0.90 7.76
C GLN A 396 17.81 0.30 8.46
N SER A 397 17.56 -0.43 9.55
CA SER A 397 18.59 -1.18 10.28
C SER A 397 19.06 -2.39 9.48
N VAL A 398 20.29 -2.85 9.77
CA VAL A 398 20.85 -4.08 9.18
C VAL A 398 20.08 -5.32 9.61
N THR A 399 19.66 -5.37 10.88
CA THR A 399 18.87 -6.46 11.44
C THR A 399 17.39 -6.25 11.14
N PRO A 400 16.73 -7.22 10.47
CA PRO A 400 15.28 -7.17 10.20
C PRO A 400 14.44 -7.58 11.41
N SER A 401 13.12 -7.35 11.34
CA SER A 401 12.18 -7.90 12.34
C SER A 401 12.22 -9.43 12.31
N PRO A 402 12.30 -10.14 13.45
CA PRO A 402 12.23 -9.67 14.84
C PRO A 402 13.58 -9.35 15.49
N LEU A 403 14.68 -9.64 14.78
CA LEU A 403 16.05 -9.52 15.29
C LEU A 403 16.44 -8.06 15.60
N ASN A 404 15.66 -7.10 15.13
CA ASN A 404 15.78 -5.68 15.43
C ASN A 404 15.47 -5.30 16.89
N LEU A 405 14.82 -6.19 17.66
CA LEU A 405 14.56 -5.98 19.08
C LEU A 405 15.82 -6.16 19.94
N ILE A 406 16.80 -6.94 19.47
CA ILE A 406 18.05 -7.16 20.20
C ILE A 406 18.93 -5.92 20.03
N PRO A 407 19.25 -5.22 21.13
CA PRO A 407 20.02 -4.00 21.04
C PRO A 407 21.47 -4.33 20.64
N THR A 408 21.92 -3.79 19.51
CA THR A 408 23.31 -3.93 19.07
C THR A 408 24.21 -3.00 19.88
N PRO A 409 25.50 -3.32 20.12
CA PRO A 409 26.42 -2.45 20.87
C PRO A 409 26.50 -1.02 20.33
N PHE A 410 26.40 -0.85 19.00
CA PHE A 410 26.31 0.45 18.36
C PHE A 410 25.00 1.18 18.71
N GLY A 411 23.88 0.47 18.70
CA GLY A 411 22.58 1.01 19.15
C GLY A 411 22.55 1.36 20.63
N ILE A 412 23.15 0.53 21.49
CA ILE A 412 23.29 0.79 22.93
C ILE A 412 24.20 1.98 23.17
N SER A 413 25.33 2.09 22.47
CA SER A 413 26.20 3.27 22.58
C SER A 413 25.48 4.55 22.20
N ASN A 414 24.70 4.53 21.10
CA ASN A 414 23.91 5.70 20.69
C ASN A 414 22.79 6.01 21.68
N PHE A 415 22.15 4.99 22.26
CA PHE A 415 21.09 5.13 23.26
C PHE A 415 21.64 5.58 24.63
N LEU A 416 22.82 5.13 25.03
CA LEU A 416 23.53 5.57 26.24
C LEU A 416 24.06 7.00 26.08
N LEU A 417 24.57 7.36 24.89
CA LEU A 417 24.90 8.75 24.55
C LEU A 417 23.66 9.64 24.57
N LEU A 418 22.50 9.12 24.16
CA LEU A 418 21.21 9.80 24.27
C LEU A 418 20.79 9.99 25.74
N MET A 419 20.90 8.95 26.56
CA MET A 419 20.51 9.00 27.98
C MET A 419 21.48 9.84 28.82
N ASN A 420 22.76 9.90 28.45
CA ASN A 420 23.80 10.71 29.11
C ASN A 420 24.00 12.10 28.48
N GLY A 421 23.22 12.47 27.47
CA GLY A 421 23.42 13.67 26.69
C GLY A 421 22.73 14.91 27.26
N SER A 422 23.38 15.62 28.20
CA SER A 422 23.11 17.05 28.39
C SER A 422 24.33 17.98 28.35
N LYS A 423 25.59 17.53 28.36
CA LYS A 423 26.72 18.51 28.39
C LYS A 423 28.02 18.21 27.63
N ILE A 424 28.41 16.96 27.36
CA ILE A 424 29.78 16.68 26.87
C ILE A 424 29.85 16.41 25.35
N SER A 425 28.84 15.77 24.75
CA SER A 425 28.86 15.45 23.31
C SER A 425 28.45 16.61 22.39
N GLU A 426 27.81 17.66 22.91
CA GLU A 426 27.32 18.76 22.09
C GLU A 426 28.45 19.69 21.62
N SER A 427 29.53 19.81 22.39
CA SER A 427 30.65 20.72 22.08
C SER A 427 31.62 20.15 21.04
N GLU A 428 31.90 18.83 21.07
CA GLU A 428 32.80 18.19 20.09
C GLU A 428 32.09 17.88 18.77
N LYS A 429 30.80 17.50 18.78
CA LYS A 429 30.00 17.36 17.55
C LYS A 429 29.75 18.71 16.88
N LYS A 430 29.40 19.77 17.63
CA LYS A 430 29.25 21.12 17.04
C LYS A 430 30.53 21.59 16.37
N LEU A 431 31.69 21.31 16.94
CA LEU A 431 32.97 21.74 16.35
C LEU A 431 33.32 20.99 15.06
N CYS A 432 33.10 19.67 14.99
CA CYS A 432 33.33 18.90 13.77
C CYS A 432 32.25 19.17 12.70
N ASP A 433 30.97 19.25 13.10
CA ASP A 433 29.86 19.61 12.20
C ASP A 433 30.02 21.05 11.69
N GLU A 434 30.53 22.01 12.49
CA GLU A 434 30.82 23.38 12.03
C GLU A 434 32.00 23.44 11.05
N VAL A 435 33.02 22.58 11.20
CA VAL A 435 34.19 22.58 10.32
C VAL A 435 33.86 21.92 8.98
N ASP A 436 33.14 20.79 8.97
CA ASP A 436 32.65 20.16 7.74
C ASP A 436 31.58 21.03 7.07
N SER A 437 30.65 21.66 7.81
CA SER A 437 29.64 22.55 7.23
C SER A 437 30.26 23.80 6.62
N LYS A 438 31.25 24.43 7.26
CA LYS A 438 31.92 25.63 6.71
C LYS A 438 32.68 25.34 5.42
N THR A 439 33.22 24.14 5.26
CA THR A 439 33.96 23.75 4.04
C THR A 439 32.98 23.44 2.90
N GLU A 440 31.88 22.71 3.16
CA GLU A 440 30.81 22.47 2.18
C GLU A 440 30.03 23.75 1.79
N ASP A 441 29.81 24.68 2.73
CA ASP A 441 29.08 25.93 2.53
C ASP A 441 29.84 26.94 1.64
N LEU A 442 31.17 26.82 1.52
CA LEU A 442 31.99 27.64 0.61
C LEU A 442 32.11 27.04 -0.80
N GLU A 443 32.20 25.71 -0.91
CA GLU A 443 32.28 25.02 -2.21
C GLU A 443 30.95 25.03 -2.97
N TYR A 444 29.83 24.95 -2.25
CA TYR A 444 28.52 24.86 -2.88
C TYR A 444 28.11 26.11 -3.69
N PRO A 445 28.26 27.35 -3.17
CA PRO A 445 27.98 28.56 -3.94
C PRO A 445 28.86 28.67 -5.19
N ALA A 446 30.14 28.33 -5.10
CA ALA A 446 31.06 28.33 -6.24
C ALA A 446 30.61 27.34 -7.33
N LEU A 447 30.26 26.11 -6.94
CA LEU A 447 29.69 25.11 -7.83
C LEU A 447 28.40 25.62 -8.49
N MET A 448 27.50 26.23 -7.70
CA MET A 448 26.24 26.77 -8.22
C MET A 448 26.50 27.89 -9.24
N THR A 449 27.45 28.79 -8.99
CA THR A 449 27.85 29.82 -9.96
C THR A 449 28.33 29.20 -11.27
N HIS A 450 29.19 28.18 -11.22
CA HIS A 450 29.66 27.48 -12.42
C HIS A 450 28.52 26.77 -13.18
N LEU A 451 27.60 26.12 -12.46
CA LEU A 451 26.44 25.45 -13.07
C LEU A 451 25.49 26.46 -13.73
N VAL A 452 25.23 27.60 -13.09
CA VAL A 452 24.40 28.68 -13.62
C VAL A 452 25.03 29.28 -14.88
N GLN A 453 26.33 29.57 -14.85
CA GLN A 453 27.07 30.06 -16.02
C GLN A 453 27.01 29.07 -17.19
N ARG A 454 27.23 27.78 -16.92
CA ARG A 454 27.13 26.72 -17.93
C ARG A 454 25.72 26.64 -18.51
N TYR A 455 24.70 26.69 -17.67
CA TYR A 455 23.30 26.65 -18.09
C TYR A 455 22.95 27.84 -19.00
N PHE A 456 23.32 29.06 -18.62
CA PHE A 456 23.06 30.23 -19.47
C PHE A 456 23.84 30.17 -20.78
N ARG A 457 25.10 29.75 -20.77
CA ARG A 457 25.88 29.57 -22.00
C ARG A 457 25.26 28.56 -22.96
N GLU A 458 24.77 27.44 -22.44
CA GLU A 458 24.09 26.40 -23.22
C GLU A 458 22.73 26.88 -23.74
N LYS A 459 21.97 27.61 -22.91
CA LYS A 459 20.72 28.24 -23.31
C LYS A 459 20.92 29.27 -24.42
N ASP A 460 21.91 30.14 -24.29
CA ASP A 460 22.22 31.17 -25.29
C ASP A 460 22.67 30.53 -26.62
N SER A 461 23.46 29.46 -26.53
CA SER A 461 23.86 28.67 -27.71
C SER A 461 22.66 28.02 -28.39
N ALA A 462 21.73 27.43 -27.62
CA ALA A 462 20.50 26.86 -28.14
C ALA A 462 19.60 27.91 -28.81
N VAL A 463 19.46 29.10 -28.20
CA VAL A 463 18.70 30.23 -28.77
C VAL A 463 19.34 30.70 -30.07
N ALA A 464 20.67 30.82 -30.12
CA ALA A 464 21.39 31.19 -31.33
C ALA A 464 21.13 30.17 -32.46
N THR A 465 21.25 28.86 -32.18
CA THR A 465 20.97 27.82 -33.19
C THR A 465 19.52 27.81 -33.67
N ALA A 466 18.54 28.09 -32.79
CA ALA A 466 17.14 28.20 -33.19
C ALA A 466 16.91 29.42 -34.11
N SER A 467 17.53 30.56 -33.78
CA SER A 467 17.48 31.76 -34.61
C SER A 467 18.11 31.53 -35.99
N GLU A 468 19.24 30.83 -36.06
CA GLU A 468 19.87 30.47 -37.35
C GLU A 468 18.96 29.56 -38.19
N MET A 469 18.33 28.55 -37.56
CA MET A 469 17.37 27.68 -38.24
C MET A 469 16.16 28.44 -38.79
N ASP A 470 15.66 29.44 -38.07
CA ASP A 470 14.54 30.28 -38.52
C ASP A 470 14.93 31.17 -39.71
N ILE A 471 16.15 31.72 -39.69
CA ILE A 471 16.72 32.48 -40.82
C ILE A 471 16.80 31.58 -42.07
N PHE A 472 17.37 30.38 -41.94
CA PHE A 472 17.44 29.43 -43.07
C PHE A 472 16.06 29.04 -43.61
N ARG A 473 15.05 28.88 -42.74
CA ARG A 473 13.67 28.60 -43.18
C ARG A 473 13.10 29.76 -43.99
N GLN A 474 13.37 31.00 -43.58
CA GLN A 474 12.91 32.18 -44.28
C GLN A 474 13.59 32.33 -45.64
N GLU A 475 14.91 32.15 -45.72
CA GLU A 475 15.66 32.17 -46.99
C GLU A 475 15.18 31.10 -47.97
N ILE A 476 14.91 29.88 -47.49
CA ILE A 476 14.34 28.80 -48.31
C ILE A 476 12.95 29.18 -48.82
N HIS A 477 12.12 29.81 -47.98
CA HIS A 477 10.79 30.28 -48.39
C HIS A 477 10.90 31.37 -49.47
N GLU A 478 11.80 32.33 -49.30
CA GLU A 478 12.03 33.39 -50.28
C GLU A 478 12.54 32.83 -51.61
N LEU A 479 13.50 31.90 -51.57
CA LEU A 479 13.98 31.18 -52.76
C LEU A 479 12.85 30.42 -53.46
N LYS A 480 11.98 29.75 -52.70
CA LYS A 480 10.82 29.04 -53.25
C LYS A 480 9.83 29.99 -53.93
N VAL A 481 9.58 31.16 -53.34
CA VAL A 481 8.71 32.19 -53.93
C VAL A 481 9.33 32.75 -55.20
N LEU A 482 10.63 33.05 -55.19
CA LEU A 482 11.36 33.50 -56.38
C LEU A 482 11.33 32.45 -57.49
N LEU A 483 11.55 31.17 -57.16
CA LEU A 483 11.48 30.08 -58.13
C LEU A 483 10.09 29.95 -58.74
N ASN A 484 9.03 30.00 -57.92
CA ASN A 484 7.65 29.96 -58.40
C ASN A 484 7.33 31.15 -59.31
N ASN A 485 7.76 32.36 -58.95
CA ASN A 485 7.55 33.55 -59.78
C ASN A 485 8.29 33.44 -61.13
N ILE A 486 9.45 32.80 -61.18
CA ILE A 486 10.19 32.54 -62.42
C ILE A 486 9.46 31.50 -63.28
N ILE A 487 8.92 30.44 -62.68
CA ILE A 487 8.19 29.37 -63.38
C ILE A 487 6.83 29.87 -63.91
N GLU A 488 6.14 30.74 -63.18
CA GLU A 488 4.85 31.32 -63.61
C GLU A 488 5.02 32.49 -64.60
N GLY A 489 6.21 33.10 -64.66
CA GLY A 489 6.56 34.20 -65.57
C GLY A 489 7.17 33.77 -66.91
N SER A 490 7.39 32.47 -67.12
CA SER A 490 7.86 31.85 -68.37
C SER A 490 6.73 31.07 -69.04
#